data_AF-F8N128-F1
#
_entry.id   AF-F8N128-F1
#
_cell.length_a   1.000
_cell.length_b   1.000
_cell.length_c   1.000
_cell.angle_alpha   90.00
_cell.angle_beta   90.00
_cell.angle_gamma   90.00
#
_symmetry.space_group_name_H-M   'P 1'
#
loop_
_entity.id
_entity.type
_entity.pdbx_description
1 polymer ?
#
loop_
_entity_poly.entity_id
_entity_poly.type
_entity_poly.pdbx_seq_one_letter_code
_entity_poly.pdbx_strand_id
1 'polypeptide(L)'
;MGSKVVPTISFSNITNPQQSQDFLAQLRRSGVAIIRNVVPKETATSWRQEASEYLSQNSGMRAVPTRDPQLYELYWSPAQIKARAHPNVIAAQKFAMGIWKSEDPNAMVSTNFPITYADRVRIRTISTTTYGGDENRLSPSAHVDNGSVERWEPDGYGRAGTYKDIFRGRWEDYDPWESSSRVQATSDLYQGTGSCSIFRMFQGLLAMSPISSDSDSDLDSDSLQVCPMPQLATAYFLLRPFFSPSPSASPVPSSSNLAHSEQDQRDPFSTSSTTFAGEEEEEEEEEDSPWLFNHPHNSILHGALPSYAQDINPTLHPHLQLERSLVTIPRLEPGDYVLWHPDLIHVVDGPWQRQKRHHKQKHSMITRSKNPPYPIPNTNSNPKISQTLSLYLPCCPLTQTNALYLSRQRKAFLLGRPGPDFGGGGQALFHQGHENYGTYGYGYRGVRSMVNGPGPYSHLRDDSGTSGCGSGSGTGDESSHMGRAGVQDVNDAGGDDGLRTMGLLPWDEEEARTETERKVLAMANGILFPDLLDYGRT
;
A
#
# COMPACT_ATOMS: atom_id res chain seq x y z
N MET A 1 22.72 11.85 -6.69
CA MET A 1 22.14 12.38 -5.42
C MET A 1 22.04 11.30 -4.35
N GLY A 2 21.78 10.03 -4.69
CA GLY A 2 21.69 8.95 -3.70
C GLY A 2 20.57 9.24 -2.68
N SER A 3 20.70 8.73 -1.46
CA SER A 3 19.70 8.89 -0.39
C SER A 3 19.39 10.36 -0.01
N LYS A 4 20.23 11.33 -0.41
CA LYS A 4 20.00 12.77 -0.20
C LYS A 4 18.78 13.33 -0.94
N VAL A 5 18.24 12.60 -1.92
CA VAL A 5 17.00 12.96 -2.62
C VAL A 5 15.76 12.77 -1.75
N VAL A 6 15.87 12.00 -0.66
CA VAL A 6 14.77 11.75 0.28
C VAL A 6 14.82 12.83 1.37
N PRO A 7 13.93 13.85 1.33
CA PRO A 7 13.90 14.88 2.34
C PRO A 7 13.60 14.31 3.73
N THR A 8 14.19 14.93 4.74
CA THR A 8 14.05 14.55 6.14
C THR A 8 13.73 15.79 6.97
N ILE A 9 12.79 15.68 7.91
CA ILE A 9 12.47 16.72 8.89
C ILE A 9 12.34 16.11 10.29
N SER A 10 12.75 16.82 11.33
CA SER A 10 12.44 16.42 12.72
C SER A 10 10.97 16.70 13.02
N PHE A 11 10.28 15.80 13.72
CA PHE A 11 8.89 16.02 14.14
C PHE A 11 8.71 17.34 14.90
N SER A 12 9.69 17.73 15.73
CA SER A 12 9.69 19.02 16.44
C SER A 12 9.64 20.26 15.52
N ASN A 13 9.99 20.10 14.24
CA ASN A 13 10.15 21.20 13.29
C ASN A 13 9.00 21.28 12.27
N ILE A 14 8.01 20.36 12.29
CA ILE A 14 6.87 20.39 11.37
C ILE A 14 5.95 21.61 11.57
N THR A 15 6.10 22.32 12.69
CA THR A 15 5.40 23.58 12.97
C THR A 15 6.24 24.81 12.61
N ASN A 16 7.52 24.64 12.26
CA ASN A 16 8.37 25.73 11.79
C ASN A 16 8.01 26.04 10.33
N PRO A 17 7.49 27.24 10.00
CA PRO A 17 6.95 27.52 8.67
C PRO A 17 7.97 27.34 7.54
N GLN A 18 9.20 27.84 7.72
CA GLN A 18 10.24 27.78 6.69
C GLN A 18 10.70 26.34 6.43
N GLN A 19 11.07 25.62 7.49
CA GLN A 19 11.53 24.23 7.35
C GLN A 19 10.43 23.33 6.79
N SER A 20 9.18 23.57 7.20
CA SER A 20 8.02 22.83 6.72
C SER A 20 7.78 23.09 5.24
N GLN A 21 7.81 24.35 4.79
CA GLN A 21 7.62 24.68 3.39
C GLN A 21 8.73 24.08 2.51
N ASP A 22 9.98 24.17 2.94
CA ASP A 22 11.12 23.60 2.22
C ASP A 22 11.05 22.06 2.16
N PHE A 23 10.62 21.43 3.25
CA PHE A 23 10.41 19.99 3.32
C PHE A 23 9.27 19.54 2.40
N LEU A 24 8.11 20.20 2.46
CA LEU A 24 6.96 19.87 1.63
C LEU A 24 7.26 20.09 0.14
N ALA A 25 8.00 21.15 -0.22
CA ALA A 25 8.44 21.36 -1.61
C ALA A 25 9.34 20.22 -2.12
N GLN A 26 10.21 19.69 -1.27
CA GLN A 26 11.05 18.53 -1.60
C GLN A 26 10.21 17.24 -1.67
N LEU A 27 9.31 17.01 -0.72
CA LEU A 27 8.39 15.87 -0.73
C LEU A 27 7.54 15.87 -2.00
N ARG A 28 7.06 17.04 -2.46
CA ARG A 28 6.31 17.17 -3.72
C ARG A 28 7.09 16.63 -4.92
N ARG A 29 8.39 16.93 -4.96
CA ARG A 29 9.28 16.55 -6.07
C ARG A 29 9.67 15.07 -5.99
N SER A 30 10.02 14.58 -4.80
CA SER A 30 10.52 13.22 -4.61
C SER A 30 9.41 12.18 -4.49
N GLY A 31 8.22 12.57 -4.03
CA GLY A 31 7.13 11.64 -3.69
C GLY A 31 7.40 10.78 -2.45
N VAL A 32 8.48 11.04 -1.70
CA VAL A 32 8.89 10.26 -0.51
C VAL A 32 9.56 11.16 0.50
N ALA A 33 9.34 10.91 1.80
CA ALA A 33 10.04 11.64 2.85
C ALA A 33 10.12 10.87 4.17
N ILE A 34 10.99 11.33 5.07
CA ILE A 34 11.12 10.81 6.43
C ILE A 34 10.85 11.92 7.44
N ILE A 35 9.94 11.66 8.40
CA ILE A 35 9.73 12.49 9.58
C ILE A 35 10.40 11.77 10.76
N ARG A 36 11.44 12.41 11.32
CA ARG A 36 12.27 11.83 12.37
C ARG A 36 11.65 12.01 13.75
N ASN A 37 11.83 11.03 14.62
CA ASN A 37 11.41 11.09 16.02
C ASN A 37 9.92 11.47 16.17
N VAL A 38 9.04 10.91 15.33
CA VAL A 38 7.58 11.10 15.48
C VAL A 38 7.14 10.51 16.80
N VAL A 39 7.62 9.31 17.10
CA VAL A 39 7.46 8.68 18.42
C VAL A 39 8.83 8.72 19.11
N PRO A 40 8.91 9.01 20.43
CA PRO A 40 10.17 8.89 21.16
C PRO A 40 10.77 7.49 21.01
N LYS A 41 12.10 7.43 20.84
CA LYS A 41 12.81 6.17 20.55
C LYS A 41 12.57 5.11 21.61
N GLU A 42 12.53 5.51 22.88
CA GLU A 42 12.27 4.65 24.04
C GLU A 42 10.86 4.07 23.98
N THR A 43 9.86 4.89 23.63
CA THR A 43 8.46 4.48 23.45
C THR A 43 8.33 3.48 22.30
N ALA A 44 8.91 3.76 21.13
CA ALA A 44 8.90 2.85 19.99
C ALA A 44 9.59 1.51 20.32
N THR A 45 10.71 1.56 21.06
CA THR A 45 11.42 0.36 21.51
C THR A 45 10.61 -0.46 22.52
N SER A 46 9.88 0.21 23.43
CA SER A 46 8.97 -0.45 24.38
C SER A 46 7.81 -1.13 23.66
N TRP A 47 7.19 -0.48 22.69
CA TRP A 47 6.12 -1.08 21.89
C TRP A 47 6.62 -2.26 21.05
N ARG A 48 7.87 -2.24 20.58
CA ARG A 48 8.48 -3.41 19.94
C ARG A 48 8.54 -4.60 20.89
N GLN A 49 9.00 -4.37 22.12
CA GLN A 49 9.08 -5.41 23.14
C GLN A 49 7.68 -5.96 23.46
N GLU A 50 6.70 -5.08 23.62
CA GLU A 50 5.29 -5.45 23.83
C GLU A 50 4.72 -6.27 22.67
N ALA A 51 5.03 -5.92 21.41
CA ALA A 51 4.63 -6.70 20.25
C ALA A 51 5.24 -8.11 20.25
N SER A 52 6.54 -8.23 20.56
CA SER A 52 7.22 -9.52 20.69
C SER A 52 6.61 -10.38 21.82
N GLU A 53 6.28 -9.76 22.96
CA GLU A 53 5.61 -10.44 24.07
C GLU A 53 4.21 -10.91 23.71
N TYR A 54 3.40 -10.05 23.08
CA TYR A 54 2.06 -10.39 22.60
C TYR A 54 2.10 -11.58 21.63
N LEU A 55 3.08 -11.60 20.71
CA LEU A 55 3.29 -12.73 19.80
C LEU A 55 3.67 -14.02 20.54
N SER A 56 4.52 -13.93 21.57
CA SER A 56 4.96 -15.09 22.34
C SER A 56 3.83 -15.70 23.20
N GLN A 57 2.96 -14.86 23.75
CA GLN A 57 1.84 -15.28 24.60
C GLN A 57 0.72 -15.93 23.79
N ASN A 58 0.52 -15.48 22.55
CA ASN A 58 -0.51 -15.96 21.65
C ASN A 58 0.08 -16.95 20.62
N SER A 59 0.80 -17.97 21.11
CA SER A 59 1.64 -18.92 20.34
C SER A 59 0.91 -19.88 19.37
N GLY A 60 -0.37 -19.62 19.06
CA GLY A 60 -1.12 -20.26 17.98
C GLY A 60 -0.95 -19.56 16.62
N MET A 61 -0.35 -18.38 16.59
CA MET A 61 -0.03 -17.66 15.36
C MET A 61 1.05 -18.41 14.57
N ARG A 62 0.66 -19.13 13.53
CA ARG A 62 1.57 -19.41 12.43
C ARG A 62 1.70 -18.12 11.62
N ALA A 63 2.93 -17.69 11.32
CA ALA A 63 3.17 -16.74 10.24
C ALA A 63 2.31 -17.20 9.05
N VAL A 64 1.48 -16.29 8.54
CA VAL A 64 0.54 -16.66 7.50
C VAL A 64 1.37 -17.15 6.32
N PRO A 65 0.95 -18.21 5.62
CA PRO A 65 1.53 -18.58 4.33
C PRO A 65 1.16 -17.53 3.27
N THR A 66 1.35 -16.24 3.56
CA THR A 66 1.52 -15.23 2.53
C THR A 66 2.82 -15.52 1.82
N ARG A 67 2.88 -15.21 0.52
CA ARG A 67 4.09 -15.43 -0.29
C ARG A 67 5.33 -14.74 0.32
N ASP A 68 5.15 -13.72 1.16
CA ASP A 68 6.20 -13.07 1.97
C ASP A 68 6.21 -13.61 3.42
N PRO A 69 7.27 -14.33 3.84
CA PRO A 69 7.38 -14.90 5.20
C PRO A 69 7.70 -13.87 6.29
N GLN A 70 7.94 -12.60 5.93
CA GLN A 70 8.24 -11.52 6.88
C GLN A 70 7.01 -10.69 7.25
N LEU A 71 5.87 -10.92 6.60
CA LEU A 71 4.64 -10.16 6.81
C LEU A 71 3.66 -10.98 7.67
N TYR A 72 3.27 -10.45 8.82
CA TYR A 72 2.40 -11.14 9.77
C TYR A 72 1.00 -10.52 9.71
N GLU A 73 -0.03 -11.37 9.56
CA GLU A 73 -1.44 -10.98 9.69
C GLU A 73 -1.82 -10.73 11.16
N LEU A 74 -1.23 -9.67 11.70
CA LEU A 74 -1.50 -9.11 13.00
C LEU A 74 -1.96 -7.67 12.78
N TYR A 75 -3.08 -7.31 13.38
CA TYR A 75 -3.78 -6.06 13.15
C TYR A 75 -4.08 -5.31 14.46
N TRP A 76 -4.37 -5.99 15.58
CA TRP A 76 -4.95 -5.39 16.78
C TRP A 76 -4.09 -5.56 18.04
N SER A 77 -2.79 -5.80 17.86
CA SER A 77 -1.86 -5.82 19.00
C SER A 77 -1.83 -4.47 19.72
N PRO A 78 -1.56 -4.45 21.05
CA PRO A 78 -1.42 -3.20 21.81
C PRO A 78 -0.43 -2.21 21.17
N ALA A 79 0.70 -2.70 20.66
CA ALA A 79 1.68 -1.86 19.97
C ALA A 79 1.11 -1.17 18.71
N GLN A 80 0.32 -1.89 17.89
CA GLN A 80 -0.31 -1.32 16.70
C GLN A 80 -1.38 -0.30 17.07
N ILE A 81 -2.22 -0.59 18.07
CA ILE A 81 -3.25 0.32 18.53
C ILE A 81 -2.64 1.61 19.09
N LYS A 82 -1.62 1.49 19.96
CA LYS A 82 -0.90 2.65 20.51
C LYS A 82 -0.27 3.48 19.41
N ALA A 83 0.39 2.85 18.42
CA ALA A 83 1.03 3.57 17.32
C ALA A 83 0.02 4.32 16.43
N ARG A 84 -1.13 3.71 16.11
CA ARG A 84 -2.19 4.34 15.29
C ARG A 84 -2.87 5.50 16.00
N ALA A 85 -3.14 5.34 17.29
CA ALA A 85 -3.81 6.36 18.10
C ALA A 85 -2.86 7.46 18.60
N HIS A 86 -1.53 7.28 18.50
CA HIS A 86 -0.58 8.21 19.10
C HIS A 86 -0.71 9.63 18.52
N PRO A 87 -0.83 10.68 19.36
CA PRO A 87 -1.07 12.05 18.91
C PRO A 87 -0.04 12.56 17.89
N ASN A 88 1.25 12.22 18.07
CA ASN A 88 2.28 12.64 17.12
C ASN A 88 2.17 11.95 15.76
N VAL A 89 1.70 10.69 15.71
CA VAL A 89 1.50 9.97 14.44
C VAL A 89 0.35 10.62 13.69
N ILE A 90 -0.77 10.87 14.37
CA ILE A 90 -1.92 11.59 13.80
C ILE A 90 -1.49 12.99 13.30
N ALA A 91 -0.70 13.73 14.09
CA ALA A 91 -0.18 15.04 13.70
C ALA A 91 0.77 14.98 12.48
N ALA A 92 1.64 13.96 12.42
CA ALA A 92 2.53 13.74 11.28
C ALA A 92 1.74 13.40 9.99
N GLN A 93 0.67 12.60 10.11
CA GLN A 93 -0.23 12.30 9.00
C GLN A 93 -0.97 13.57 8.52
N LYS A 94 -1.57 14.34 9.44
CA LYS A 94 -2.20 15.64 9.14
C LYS A 94 -1.24 16.58 8.40
N PHE A 95 0.01 16.67 8.88
CA PHE A 95 1.06 17.48 8.27
C PHE A 95 1.39 17.04 6.84
N ALA A 96 1.63 15.73 6.63
CA ALA A 96 1.98 15.20 5.31
C ALA A 96 0.82 15.33 4.32
N MET A 97 -0.41 15.01 4.73
CA MET A 97 -1.61 15.10 3.90
C MET A 97 -1.90 16.52 3.43
N GLY A 98 -1.50 17.54 4.19
CA GLY A 98 -1.71 18.95 3.84
C GLY A 98 -1.02 19.41 2.54
N ILE A 99 -0.14 18.61 1.94
CA ILE A 99 0.46 18.90 0.63
C ILE A 99 -0.49 18.65 -0.55
N TRP A 100 -1.48 17.78 -0.36
CA TRP A 100 -2.46 17.43 -1.38
C TRP A 100 -3.43 18.58 -1.60
N LYS A 101 -3.83 18.79 -2.85
CA LYS A 101 -4.78 19.83 -3.23
C LYS A 101 -5.92 19.22 -4.04
N SER A 102 -7.08 19.85 -3.95
CA SER A 102 -8.24 19.51 -4.77
C SER A 102 -8.45 20.62 -5.77
N GLU A 103 -8.52 20.29 -7.06
CA GLU A 103 -8.95 21.23 -8.11
C GLU A 103 -10.47 21.47 -8.04
N ASP A 104 -11.24 20.46 -7.61
CA ASP A 104 -12.66 20.62 -7.33
C ASP A 104 -12.88 21.13 -5.90
N PRO A 105 -13.35 22.37 -5.69
CA PRO A 105 -13.62 22.89 -4.34
C PRO A 105 -14.75 22.16 -3.61
N ASN A 106 -15.56 21.36 -4.32
CA ASN A 106 -16.65 20.56 -3.76
C ASN A 106 -16.28 19.09 -3.55
N ALA A 107 -15.03 18.69 -3.84
CA ALA A 107 -14.60 17.32 -3.63
C ALA A 107 -14.76 16.94 -2.15
N MET A 108 -15.43 15.83 -1.89
CA MET A 108 -15.73 15.34 -0.55
C MET A 108 -14.52 14.62 0.08
N VAL A 109 -13.44 15.39 0.29
CA VAL A 109 -12.17 14.93 0.87
C VAL A 109 -11.66 15.96 1.88
N SER A 110 -11.11 15.49 3.00
CA SER A 110 -10.33 16.33 3.91
C SER A 110 -8.90 15.82 4.06
N THR A 111 -7.95 16.74 3.93
CA THR A 111 -6.52 16.53 4.22
C THR A 111 -6.17 16.77 5.70
N ASN A 112 -7.12 17.26 6.51
CA ASN A 112 -6.91 17.59 7.92
C ASN A 112 -7.43 16.51 8.89
N PHE A 113 -8.29 15.61 8.43
CA PHE A 113 -8.88 14.56 9.25
C PHE A 113 -8.46 13.18 8.72
N PRO A 114 -7.38 12.58 9.25
CA PRO A 114 -6.97 11.24 8.87
C PRO A 114 -7.87 10.18 9.51
N ILE A 115 -8.07 9.08 8.79
CA ILE A 115 -8.62 7.85 9.36
C ILE A 115 -7.51 6.79 9.51
N THR A 116 -7.69 5.89 10.47
CA THR A 116 -6.81 4.75 10.64
C THR A 116 -7.17 3.64 9.64
N TYR A 117 -6.16 3.11 8.96
CA TYR A 117 -6.23 1.87 8.19
C TYR A 117 -5.40 0.79 8.90
N ALA A 118 -6.04 -0.32 9.26
CA ALA A 118 -5.44 -1.39 10.01
C ALA A 118 -4.71 -2.38 9.08
N ASP A 119 -3.41 -2.14 8.92
CA ASP A 119 -2.53 -3.01 8.14
C ASP A 119 -1.68 -3.92 9.06
N ARG A 120 -1.01 -4.86 8.41
CA ARG A 120 -0.14 -5.91 8.95
C ARG A 120 1.13 -5.35 9.58
N VAL A 121 1.90 -6.23 10.22
CA VAL A 121 3.24 -5.92 10.76
C VAL A 121 4.31 -6.67 9.99
N ARG A 122 5.44 -6.01 9.71
CA ARG A 122 6.63 -6.66 9.16
C ARG A 122 7.58 -7.03 10.29
N ILE A 123 7.93 -8.31 10.38
CA ILE A 123 8.86 -8.87 11.37
C ILE A 123 9.84 -9.78 10.65
N ARG A 124 11.12 -9.40 10.68
CA ARG A 124 12.21 -10.24 10.15
C ARG A 124 12.92 -10.92 11.30
N THR A 125 13.23 -12.21 11.16
CA THR A 125 14.05 -12.95 12.14
C THR A 125 15.31 -13.49 11.48
N ILE A 126 16.37 -13.74 12.26
CA ILE A 126 17.57 -14.41 11.75
C ILE A 126 17.20 -15.77 11.12
N SER A 127 16.24 -16.53 11.65
CA SER A 127 15.85 -17.82 11.04
C SER A 127 15.21 -17.67 9.66
N THR A 128 14.48 -16.57 9.38
CA THR A 128 14.02 -16.25 8.01
C THR A 128 15.16 -15.90 7.05
N THR A 129 16.35 -15.59 7.56
CA THR A 129 17.57 -15.36 6.76
C THR A 129 18.45 -16.60 6.59
N THR A 130 18.39 -17.58 7.50
CA THR A 130 19.35 -18.73 7.53
C THR A 130 18.74 -20.12 7.28
N TYR A 131 17.44 -20.34 7.55
CA TYR A 131 16.85 -21.70 7.49
C TYR A 131 15.97 -21.97 6.27
N GLY A 132 15.51 -20.93 5.57
CA GLY A 132 15.08 -21.08 4.19
C GLY A 132 16.32 -20.88 3.33
N GLY A 133 16.73 -21.88 2.56
CA GLY A 133 17.67 -21.63 1.46
C GLY A 133 17.19 -20.43 0.64
N ASP A 134 18.10 -19.80 -0.09
CA ASP A 134 17.86 -18.62 -0.93
C ASP A 134 16.69 -18.79 -1.95
N GLU A 135 16.14 -20.01 -2.06
CA GLU A 135 14.96 -20.40 -2.82
C GLU A 135 13.60 -19.98 -2.22
N ASN A 136 13.51 -19.72 -0.91
CA ASN A 136 12.24 -19.34 -0.24
C ASN A 136 12.07 -17.82 -0.04
N ARG A 137 13.07 -17.02 -0.40
CA ARG A 137 12.95 -15.55 -0.43
C ARG A 137 12.32 -15.15 -1.75
N LEU A 138 11.11 -14.56 -1.71
CA LEU A 138 10.60 -13.85 -2.87
C LEU A 138 11.65 -12.84 -3.32
N SER A 139 11.98 -12.86 -4.60
CA SER A 139 12.86 -11.85 -5.16
C SER A 139 12.19 -10.48 -5.01
N PRO A 140 12.86 -9.47 -4.41
CA PRO A 140 12.27 -8.14 -4.29
C PRO A 140 11.92 -7.62 -5.68
N SER A 141 10.64 -7.28 -5.91
CA SER A 141 10.14 -6.72 -7.17
C SER A 141 9.80 -5.25 -6.99
N ALA A 142 10.15 -4.43 -7.99
CA ALA A 142 9.74 -3.05 -8.02
C ALA A 142 8.29 -2.99 -8.48
N HIS A 143 7.45 -2.29 -7.71
CA HIS A 143 6.01 -2.26 -7.96
C HIS A 143 5.38 -0.95 -7.54
N VAL A 144 4.13 -0.74 -7.97
CA VAL A 144 3.23 0.31 -7.50
C VAL A 144 1.94 -0.35 -7.01
N ASP A 145 1.51 -0.03 -5.79
CA ASP A 145 0.25 -0.52 -5.21
C ASP A 145 -0.96 0.31 -5.66
N ASN A 146 -2.12 0.10 -5.03
CA ASN A 146 -3.37 0.84 -5.28
C ASN A 146 -3.87 0.69 -6.70
N GLY A 147 -3.93 -0.55 -7.18
CA GLY A 147 -4.45 -0.88 -8.49
C GLY A 147 -3.37 -1.03 -9.57
N SER A 148 -3.77 -1.79 -10.57
CA SER A 148 -2.93 -2.27 -11.66
C SER A 148 -3.65 -1.99 -12.96
N VAL A 149 -4.46 -2.93 -13.46
CA VAL A 149 -5.28 -2.71 -14.67
C VAL A 149 -6.29 -1.57 -14.50
N GLU A 150 -6.72 -1.30 -13.26
CA GLU A 150 -7.65 -0.23 -12.90
C GLU A 150 -7.18 1.15 -13.39
N ARG A 151 -5.87 1.33 -13.64
CA ARG A 151 -5.30 2.60 -14.12
C ARG A 151 -5.70 2.94 -15.56
N TRP A 152 -6.02 1.92 -16.36
CA TRP A 152 -6.49 2.07 -17.73
C TRP A 152 -8.01 1.89 -17.85
N GLU A 153 -8.65 1.25 -16.88
CA GLU A 153 -10.07 0.93 -16.96
C GLU A 153 -10.99 2.13 -16.67
N PRO A 154 -12.06 2.31 -17.46
CA PRO A 154 -13.06 3.36 -17.24
C PRO A 154 -13.72 3.31 -15.87
N ASP A 155 -13.91 2.12 -15.28
CA ASP A 155 -14.54 1.97 -13.96
C ASP A 155 -13.54 2.07 -12.79
N GLY A 156 -12.24 2.06 -13.10
CA GLY A 156 -11.14 2.18 -12.14
C GLY A 156 -10.76 3.64 -11.91
N TYR A 157 -9.54 4.02 -12.31
CA TYR A 157 -9.05 5.40 -12.29
C TYR A 157 -9.62 6.25 -13.42
N GLY A 158 -10.13 5.63 -14.49
CA GLY A 158 -10.80 6.33 -15.59
C GLY A 158 -12.09 7.04 -15.14
N ARG A 159 -12.77 6.52 -14.11
CA ARG A 159 -14.07 7.00 -13.61
C ARG A 159 -14.06 8.47 -13.24
N ALA A 160 -12.93 8.90 -12.70
CA ALA A 160 -12.70 10.25 -12.21
C ALA A 160 -11.61 10.98 -13.01
N GLY A 161 -11.09 10.33 -14.07
CA GLY A 161 -10.08 10.90 -14.95
C GLY A 161 -8.73 11.20 -14.29
N THR A 162 -8.29 10.36 -13.34
CA THR A 162 -7.03 10.61 -12.59
C THR A 162 -5.81 10.77 -13.50
N TYR A 163 -5.76 10.01 -14.60
CA TYR A 163 -4.66 10.04 -15.56
C TYR A 163 -5.06 10.67 -16.90
N LYS A 164 -6.15 11.45 -16.93
CA LYS A 164 -6.74 11.99 -18.19
C LYS A 164 -5.73 12.81 -19.00
N ASP A 165 -4.89 13.60 -18.35
CA ASP A 165 -3.96 14.50 -19.04
C ASP A 165 -2.79 13.73 -19.66
N ILE A 166 -2.33 12.67 -19.00
CA ILE A 166 -1.36 11.71 -19.56
C ILE A 166 -1.91 11.10 -20.84
N PHE A 167 -3.12 10.53 -20.80
CA PHE A 167 -3.73 9.88 -21.97
C PHE A 167 -4.13 10.85 -23.09
N ARG A 168 -4.22 12.15 -22.82
CA ARG A 168 -4.43 13.21 -23.83
C ARG A 168 -3.13 13.74 -24.43
N GLY A 169 -1.97 13.17 -24.06
CA GLY A 169 -0.66 13.62 -24.53
C GLY A 169 -0.13 14.87 -23.82
N ARG A 170 -0.78 15.32 -22.73
CA ARG A 170 -0.37 16.48 -21.91
C ARG A 170 0.13 16.02 -20.55
N TRP A 171 1.06 15.08 -20.55
CA TRP A 171 1.54 14.46 -19.31
C TRP A 171 2.26 15.46 -18.39
N GLU A 172 2.76 16.58 -18.92
CA GLU A 172 3.34 17.70 -18.17
C GLU A 172 2.31 18.40 -17.28
N ASP A 173 1.05 18.43 -17.71
CA ASP A 173 -0.08 19.02 -16.98
C ASP A 173 -0.60 18.09 -15.86
N TYR A 174 -0.24 16.80 -15.89
CA TYR A 174 -0.66 15.86 -14.85
C TYR A 174 0.02 16.19 -13.51
N ASP A 175 -0.79 16.56 -12.51
CA ASP A 175 -0.34 16.74 -11.13
C ASP A 175 -0.61 15.47 -10.29
N PRO A 176 0.42 14.73 -9.85
CA PRO A 176 0.24 13.56 -8.98
C PRO A 176 -0.48 13.88 -7.67
N TRP A 177 -0.39 15.14 -7.22
CA TRP A 177 -0.87 15.62 -5.92
C TRP A 177 -2.29 16.21 -5.95
N GLU A 178 -2.98 16.08 -7.09
CA GLU A 178 -4.40 16.37 -7.21
C GLU A 178 -5.20 15.21 -6.56
N SER A 179 -6.11 15.57 -5.66
CA SER A 179 -6.84 14.60 -4.83
C SER A 179 -8.26 14.32 -5.29
N SER A 180 -8.96 15.27 -5.92
CA SER A 180 -10.38 15.11 -6.28
C SER A 180 -10.61 13.94 -7.22
N SER A 181 -9.74 13.74 -8.20
CA SER A 181 -9.83 12.62 -9.13
C SER A 181 -9.62 11.27 -8.43
N ARG A 182 -8.92 11.23 -7.29
CA ARG A 182 -8.65 10.00 -6.55
C ARG A 182 -9.78 9.62 -5.60
N VAL A 183 -10.63 10.57 -5.19
CA VAL A 183 -11.76 10.31 -4.27
C VAL A 183 -12.76 9.33 -4.88
N GLN A 184 -12.99 9.44 -6.18
CA GLN A 184 -13.99 8.65 -6.91
C GLN A 184 -13.37 7.50 -7.71
N ALA A 185 -12.05 7.31 -7.63
CA ALA A 185 -11.37 6.21 -8.31
C ALA A 185 -11.60 4.90 -7.54
N THR A 186 -11.78 3.80 -8.29
CA THR A 186 -11.80 2.44 -7.72
C THR A 186 -10.45 1.80 -7.97
N SER A 187 -9.66 1.57 -6.91
CA SER A 187 -8.31 0.98 -7.01
C SER A 187 -8.28 -0.55 -6.95
N ASP A 188 -9.40 -1.19 -6.63
CA ASP A 188 -9.54 -2.65 -6.54
C ASP A 188 -10.88 -3.08 -7.13
N LEU A 189 -10.93 -3.20 -8.46
CA LEU A 189 -12.14 -3.66 -9.17
C LEU A 189 -12.35 -5.17 -9.02
N TYR A 190 -11.27 -5.90 -8.77
CA TYR A 190 -11.23 -7.36 -8.83
C TYR A 190 -11.21 -8.02 -7.44
N GLN A 191 -11.31 -7.23 -6.36
CA GLN A 191 -11.39 -7.69 -4.97
C GLN A 191 -10.25 -8.65 -4.63
N GLY A 192 -9.04 -8.30 -5.05
CA GLY A 192 -7.86 -9.13 -4.82
C GLY A 192 -7.60 -9.28 -3.32
N THR A 193 -7.31 -10.49 -2.83
CA THR A 193 -7.00 -10.70 -1.41
C THR A 193 -5.83 -9.82 -0.95
N GLY A 194 -6.05 -8.97 0.05
CA GLY A 194 -5.04 -8.02 0.54
C GLY A 194 -4.85 -6.78 -0.34
N SER A 195 -5.71 -6.56 -1.34
CA SER A 195 -5.75 -5.33 -2.13
C SER A 195 -6.41 -4.22 -1.33
N CYS A 196 -5.95 -2.99 -1.53
CA CYS A 196 -6.46 -1.84 -0.79
C CYS A 196 -7.73 -1.29 -1.44
N SER A 197 -8.81 -1.22 -0.66
CA SER A 197 -10.11 -0.70 -1.11
C SER A 197 -10.35 0.78 -0.79
N ILE A 198 -9.37 1.48 -0.21
CA ILE A 198 -9.49 2.88 0.20
C ILE A 198 -8.44 3.79 -0.44
N PHE A 199 -8.77 5.08 -0.49
CA PHE A 199 -7.80 6.08 -0.94
C PHE A 199 -6.75 6.34 0.15
N ARG A 200 -5.49 6.02 -0.15
CA ARG A 200 -4.32 6.34 0.66
C ARG A 200 -3.56 7.50 0.00
N MET A 201 -3.52 8.67 0.65
CA MET A 201 -2.70 9.80 0.20
C MET A 201 -1.21 9.51 0.34
N PHE A 202 -0.85 8.66 1.30
CA PHE A 202 0.48 8.09 1.38
C PHE A 202 0.40 6.65 1.86
N GLN A 203 1.27 5.81 1.33
CA GLN A 203 1.73 4.66 2.10
C GLN A 203 2.64 5.14 3.24
N GLY A 204 2.86 4.31 4.24
CA GLY A 204 3.74 4.71 5.34
C GLY A 204 4.17 3.56 6.24
N LEU A 205 5.32 3.74 6.88
CA LEU A 205 5.93 2.78 7.77
C LEU A 205 6.54 3.51 8.98
N LEU A 206 6.15 3.07 10.18
CA LEU A 206 6.76 3.49 11.44
C LEU A 206 7.81 2.46 11.86
N ALA A 207 9.05 2.91 12.03
CA ALA A 207 10.16 2.06 12.44
C ALA A 207 10.09 1.77 13.95
N MET A 208 10.17 0.50 14.33
CA MET A 208 10.18 0.07 15.74
C MET A 208 11.52 -0.53 16.14
N SER A 209 12.34 -0.88 15.14
CA SER A 209 13.75 -1.25 15.23
C SER A 209 14.55 -0.36 14.26
N PRO A 210 15.88 -0.23 14.44
CA PRO A 210 16.71 0.35 13.40
C PRO A 210 16.57 -0.42 12.07
N ILE A 211 16.44 0.31 10.96
CA ILE A 211 16.35 -0.26 9.61
C ILE A 211 17.58 0.23 8.83
N SER A 212 18.51 -0.69 8.56
CA SER A 212 19.81 -0.36 7.99
C SER A 212 19.72 0.08 6.52
N SER A 213 20.43 1.15 6.17
CA SER A 213 20.62 1.60 4.77
C SER A 213 21.87 1.01 4.11
N ASP A 214 22.79 0.41 4.88
CA ASP A 214 24.17 0.25 4.44
C ASP A 214 24.53 -1.11 3.84
N SER A 215 25.31 -0.97 2.77
CA SER A 215 25.92 -1.92 1.84
C SER A 215 27.16 -2.67 2.38
N ASP A 216 27.53 -2.53 3.66
CA ASP A 216 28.76 -3.16 4.18
C ASP A 216 28.62 -4.66 4.45
N SER A 217 27.39 -5.17 4.45
CA SER A 217 27.12 -6.57 4.16
C SER A 217 25.96 -6.63 3.18
N ASP A 218 26.32 -6.58 1.90
CA ASP A 218 25.59 -6.74 0.64
C ASP A 218 24.54 -7.89 0.56
N LEU A 219 24.23 -8.54 1.69
CA LEU A 219 23.41 -9.74 1.82
C LEU A 219 22.14 -9.54 2.64
N ASP A 220 22.00 -8.46 3.43
CA ASP A 220 20.90 -8.33 4.42
C ASP A 220 20.36 -6.90 4.67
N SER A 221 20.26 -6.02 3.66
CA SER A 221 19.54 -4.74 3.85
C SER A 221 18.04 -4.98 4.10
N ASP A 222 17.47 -4.23 5.04
CA ASP A 222 16.04 -4.19 5.41
C ASP A 222 15.35 -2.96 4.80
N SER A 223 16.01 -2.32 3.83
CA SER A 223 15.68 -0.97 3.43
C SER A 223 14.64 -0.91 2.31
N LEU A 224 13.83 0.14 2.36
CA LEU A 224 12.94 0.55 1.28
C LEU A 224 13.77 1.22 0.18
N GLN A 225 13.56 0.81 -1.08
CA GLN A 225 14.04 1.57 -2.23
C GLN A 225 12.85 2.18 -2.97
N VAL A 226 13.06 3.37 -3.52
CA VAL A 226 12.01 4.15 -4.19
C VAL A 226 12.55 4.79 -5.47
N CYS A 227 11.69 5.01 -6.46
CA CYS A 227 12.00 5.81 -7.66
C CYS A 227 11.43 7.23 -7.46
N PRO A 228 12.24 8.23 -7.04
CA PRO A 228 11.75 9.50 -6.51
C PRO A 228 11.37 10.50 -7.61
N MET A 229 10.47 10.11 -8.50
CA MET A 229 9.99 10.89 -9.64
C MET A 229 8.55 10.48 -10.01
N PRO A 230 7.56 10.75 -9.13
CA PRO A 230 6.20 10.23 -9.29
C PRO A 230 5.57 10.63 -10.63
N GLN A 231 5.66 11.91 -11.04
CA GLN A 231 5.05 12.38 -12.29
C GLN A 231 5.61 11.66 -13.54
N LEU A 232 6.93 11.68 -13.71
CA LEU A 232 7.61 11.11 -14.87
C LEU A 232 7.48 9.57 -14.91
N ALA A 233 7.64 8.90 -13.77
CA ALA A 233 7.53 7.45 -13.70
C ALA A 233 6.10 6.99 -14.01
N THR A 234 5.09 7.67 -13.46
CA THR A 234 3.67 7.37 -13.71
C THR A 234 3.29 7.59 -15.16
N ALA A 235 3.64 8.74 -15.75
CA ALA A 235 3.42 8.99 -17.17
C ALA A 235 4.08 7.93 -18.04
N TYR A 236 5.34 7.59 -17.75
CA TYR A 236 6.08 6.59 -18.50
C TYR A 236 5.41 5.23 -18.48
N PHE A 237 5.11 4.64 -17.30
CA PHE A 237 4.58 3.28 -17.28
C PHE A 237 3.13 3.20 -17.80
N LEU A 238 2.35 4.29 -17.71
CA LEU A 238 0.99 4.34 -18.27
C LEU A 238 0.98 4.41 -19.79
N LEU A 239 1.93 5.15 -20.37
CA LEU A 239 2.07 5.29 -21.82
C LEU A 239 2.83 4.12 -22.45
N ARG A 240 3.71 3.45 -21.69
CA ARG A 240 4.60 2.38 -22.18
C ARG A 240 3.92 1.27 -23.00
N PRO A 241 2.69 0.81 -22.71
CA PRO A 241 1.97 -0.16 -23.55
C PRO A 241 1.71 0.31 -25.00
N PHE A 242 1.61 1.61 -25.22
CA PHE A 242 1.21 2.18 -26.52
C PHE A 242 2.38 2.54 -27.43
N PHE A 243 3.63 2.43 -26.97
CA PHE A 243 4.80 2.83 -27.75
C PHE A 243 5.80 1.68 -27.94
N SER A 244 6.38 1.59 -29.13
CA SER A 244 7.49 0.68 -29.46
C SER A 244 8.66 1.47 -30.05
N PRO A 245 9.91 1.01 -29.89
CA PRO A 245 11.04 1.64 -30.56
C PRO A 245 10.88 1.53 -32.09
N SER A 246 11.22 2.59 -32.81
CA SER A 246 11.28 2.60 -34.27
C SER A 246 12.38 1.65 -34.77
N PRO A 247 12.19 0.93 -35.89
CA PRO A 247 13.23 0.11 -36.49
C PRO A 247 14.52 0.87 -36.84
N SER A 248 14.43 2.20 -37.05
CA SER A 248 15.58 3.08 -37.31
C SER A 248 16.32 3.51 -36.04
N ALA A 249 15.70 3.34 -34.86
CA ALA A 249 16.36 3.61 -33.59
C ALA A 249 17.43 2.53 -33.34
N SER A 250 18.69 2.89 -33.58
CA SER A 250 19.84 2.02 -33.29
C SER A 250 19.76 1.49 -31.86
N PRO A 251 20.02 0.19 -31.61
CA PRO A 251 19.96 -0.35 -30.26
C PRO A 251 21.00 0.37 -29.39
N VAL A 252 20.52 1.01 -28.31
CA VAL A 252 21.38 1.56 -27.26
C VAL A 252 22.31 0.41 -26.80
N PRO A 253 23.64 0.58 -26.82
CA PRO A 253 24.54 -0.53 -26.54
C PRO A 253 24.38 -0.96 -25.08
N SER A 254 23.75 -2.11 -24.88
CA SER A 254 23.90 -2.89 -23.66
C SER A 254 25.34 -3.40 -23.64
N SER A 255 26.13 -2.90 -22.69
CA SER A 255 27.51 -3.34 -22.47
C SER A 255 27.54 -4.78 -21.95
N SER A 256 27.38 -5.75 -22.83
CA SER A 256 27.84 -7.14 -22.67
C SER A 256 27.62 -7.90 -23.98
N ASN A 257 28.65 -7.99 -24.82
CA ASN A 257 29.30 -9.26 -25.16
C ASN A 257 30.22 -9.09 -26.38
N LEU A 258 31.50 -9.33 -26.11
CA LEU A 258 32.46 -9.75 -27.12
C LEU A 258 32.14 -11.19 -27.53
N ALA A 259 32.27 -11.41 -28.84
CA ALA A 259 32.69 -12.63 -29.52
C ALA A 259 31.62 -13.48 -30.25
N HIS A 260 31.97 -13.62 -31.54
CA HIS A 260 31.73 -14.69 -32.49
C HIS A 260 30.50 -14.68 -33.41
N SER A 261 30.83 -14.38 -34.66
CA SER A 261 30.21 -14.77 -35.93
C SER A 261 29.75 -16.22 -35.96
N GLU A 262 28.58 -16.46 -36.56
CA GLU A 262 28.41 -17.44 -37.63
C GLU A 262 27.11 -17.17 -38.42
N GLN A 263 27.21 -17.35 -39.73
CA GLN A 263 26.13 -17.30 -40.72
C GLN A 263 25.17 -18.46 -40.48
N ASP A 264 23.85 -18.27 -40.59
CA ASP A 264 23.08 -18.97 -41.63
C ASP A 264 21.61 -18.51 -41.80
N GLN A 265 21.23 -18.52 -43.08
CA GLN A 265 19.94 -18.83 -43.72
C GLN A 265 18.61 -18.08 -43.44
N ARG A 266 18.11 -17.58 -44.58
CA ARG A 266 16.78 -17.08 -44.95
C ARG A 266 15.65 -18.08 -44.66
N ASP A 267 14.44 -17.58 -44.39
CA ASP A 267 13.27 -17.75 -45.30
C ASP A 267 12.00 -16.97 -44.84
N PRO A 268 10.99 -16.80 -45.73
CA PRO A 268 10.26 -15.54 -45.89
C PRO A 268 8.77 -15.64 -45.51
N PHE A 269 8.20 -14.56 -44.96
CA PHE A 269 6.77 -14.26 -45.13
C PHE A 269 6.58 -12.75 -45.21
N SER A 270 6.47 -12.27 -46.44
CA SER A 270 6.01 -10.93 -46.81
C SER A 270 4.63 -11.07 -47.42
N THR A 271 3.66 -10.31 -46.92
CA THR A 271 2.43 -9.83 -47.57
C THR A 271 1.68 -9.00 -46.52
N SER A 272 1.10 -7.83 -46.75
CA SER A 272 1.13 -6.86 -47.85
C SER A 272 0.39 -5.63 -47.30
N SER A 273 1.03 -4.47 -47.35
CA SER A 273 0.39 -3.17 -47.12
C SER A 273 -0.70 -2.94 -48.17
N THR A 274 -1.91 -2.60 -47.76
CA THR A 274 -2.94 -2.08 -48.66
C THR A 274 -3.30 -0.67 -48.18
N THR A 275 -2.81 0.32 -48.90
CA THR A 275 -3.15 1.73 -48.76
C THR A 275 -4.52 1.99 -49.38
N PHE A 276 -5.43 2.59 -48.62
CA PHE A 276 -6.62 3.24 -49.16
C PHE A 276 -6.33 4.74 -49.25
N ALA A 277 -6.42 5.30 -50.45
CA ALA A 277 -6.27 6.72 -50.73
C ALA A 277 -7.57 7.46 -50.41
N GLY A 278 -7.46 8.61 -49.76
CA GLY A 278 -8.56 9.54 -49.58
C GLY A 278 -8.18 10.71 -48.67
N GLU A 279 -8.04 11.87 -49.30
CA GLU A 279 -8.04 13.23 -48.72
C GLU A 279 -6.69 13.81 -48.30
N GLU A 280 -6.46 15.02 -48.83
CA GLU A 280 -5.24 15.83 -48.74
C GLU A 280 -5.06 16.31 -47.30
N GLU A 281 -4.09 15.75 -46.58
CA GLU A 281 -3.59 16.32 -45.33
C GLU A 281 -2.20 16.90 -45.59
N GLU A 282 -2.01 18.12 -45.07
CA GLU A 282 -0.75 18.87 -45.09
C GLU A 282 0.40 17.96 -44.64
N GLU A 283 1.46 17.87 -45.44
CA GLU A 283 2.70 17.17 -45.06
C GLU A 283 3.33 17.92 -43.86
N GLU A 284 2.88 17.63 -42.65
CA GLU A 284 3.67 17.87 -41.46
C GLU A 284 4.95 17.03 -41.60
N GLU A 285 6.11 17.69 -41.53
CA GLU A 285 7.40 17.01 -41.50
C GLU A 285 7.34 15.95 -40.39
N GLU A 286 7.22 14.66 -40.75
CA GLU A 286 7.38 13.56 -39.80
C GLU A 286 8.80 13.68 -39.23
N GLU A 287 8.93 14.34 -38.08
CA GLU A 287 10.12 14.24 -37.26
C GLU A 287 10.41 12.75 -37.09
N ASP A 288 11.62 12.33 -37.46
CA ASP A 288 12.13 10.96 -37.34
C ASP A 288 12.13 10.53 -35.86
N SER A 289 10.93 10.22 -35.35
CA SER A 289 10.72 9.89 -33.96
C SER A 289 11.30 8.50 -33.71
N PRO A 290 12.11 8.32 -32.67
CA PRO A 290 12.60 7.00 -32.30
C PRO A 290 11.47 6.10 -31.75
N TRP A 291 10.22 6.58 -31.70
CA TRP A 291 9.06 5.91 -31.14
C TRP A 291 7.92 5.79 -32.15
N LEU A 292 7.38 4.58 -32.26
CA LEU A 292 6.15 4.30 -33.00
C LEU A 292 4.98 4.19 -32.03
N PHE A 293 3.87 4.84 -32.36
CA PHE A 293 2.60 4.66 -31.67
C PHE A 293 1.90 3.39 -32.19
N ASN A 294 1.71 2.40 -31.31
CA ASN A 294 1.25 1.07 -31.69
C ASN A 294 -0.25 1.08 -32.01
N HIS A 295 -0.61 0.85 -33.27
CA HIS A 295 -1.99 0.60 -33.70
C HIS A 295 -2.13 -0.63 -34.61
N PRO A 296 -3.20 -1.43 -34.48
CA PRO A 296 -4.22 -1.37 -33.43
C PRO A 296 -3.63 -1.75 -32.06
N HIS A 297 -4.22 -1.24 -30.98
CA HIS A 297 -3.80 -1.58 -29.62
C HIS A 297 -4.10 -3.06 -29.30
N ASN A 298 -3.25 -3.69 -28.50
CA ASN A 298 -3.46 -5.04 -27.97
C ASN A 298 -3.80 -5.00 -26.46
N SER A 299 -4.09 -6.16 -25.87
CA SER A 299 -4.51 -6.27 -24.46
C SER A 299 -3.34 -6.33 -23.45
N ILE A 300 -2.10 -6.06 -23.87
CA ILE A 300 -0.91 -6.21 -23.03
C ILE A 300 -0.60 -4.88 -22.34
N LEU A 301 -1.00 -4.73 -21.09
CA LEU A 301 -0.74 -3.55 -20.25
C LEU A 301 0.54 -3.72 -19.42
N HIS A 302 1.67 -3.99 -20.08
CA HIS A 302 3.03 -4.16 -19.51
C HIS A 302 3.16 -4.14 -17.97
N GLY A 303 3.00 -5.32 -17.34
CA GLY A 303 3.20 -5.50 -15.89
C GLY A 303 1.92 -5.33 -15.06
N ALA A 304 0.82 -4.91 -15.69
CA ALA A 304 -0.49 -4.84 -15.06
C ALA A 304 -1.22 -6.18 -15.17
N LEU A 305 -1.80 -6.64 -14.06
CA LEU A 305 -2.64 -7.83 -13.97
C LEU A 305 -3.77 -7.58 -12.95
N PRO A 306 -5.02 -8.05 -13.22
CA PRO A 306 -6.12 -7.96 -12.27
C PRO A 306 -5.75 -8.55 -10.91
N SER A 307 -6.12 -7.87 -9.81
CA SER A 307 -5.86 -8.29 -8.42
C SER A 307 -4.38 -8.30 -7.98
N TYR A 308 -3.45 -7.80 -8.78
CA TYR A 308 -2.02 -7.69 -8.42
C TYR A 308 -1.59 -6.22 -8.32
N ALA A 309 -0.44 -5.96 -7.69
CA ALA A 309 0.24 -4.69 -7.85
C ALA A 309 0.74 -4.51 -9.31
N GLN A 310 0.97 -3.27 -9.72
CA GLN A 310 1.62 -2.98 -11.00
C GLN A 310 3.09 -3.41 -10.92
N ASP A 311 3.49 -4.43 -11.69
CA ASP A 311 4.88 -4.87 -11.75
C ASP A 311 5.73 -3.95 -12.63
N ILE A 312 6.90 -3.58 -12.12
CA ILE A 312 7.87 -2.72 -12.80
C ILE A 312 9.20 -3.46 -12.88
N ASN A 313 9.59 -3.85 -14.10
CA ASN A 313 10.82 -4.58 -14.34
C ASN A 313 11.58 -4.04 -15.57
N PRO A 314 12.90 -4.31 -15.70
CA PRO A 314 13.72 -3.80 -16.80
C PRO A 314 13.32 -4.31 -18.19
N THR A 315 12.67 -5.46 -18.28
CA THR A 315 12.22 -6.02 -19.57
C THR A 315 11.08 -5.18 -20.14
N LEU A 316 10.10 -4.85 -19.30
CA LEU A 316 8.93 -4.07 -19.70
C LEU A 316 9.20 -2.56 -19.66
N HIS A 317 10.06 -2.12 -18.74
CA HIS A 317 10.32 -0.71 -18.43
C HIS A 317 11.82 -0.33 -18.48
N PRO A 318 12.53 -0.57 -19.60
CA PRO A 318 13.99 -0.39 -19.65
C PRO A 318 14.45 1.05 -19.40
N HIS A 319 13.68 2.06 -19.84
CA HIS A 319 14.05 3.48 -19.71
C HIS A 319 14.00 4.00 -18.28
N LEU A 320 13.26 3.33 -17.39
CA LEU A 320 13.32 3.65 -15.96
C LEU A 320 14.71 3.37 -15.39
N GLN A 321 15.51 2.49 -16.02
CA GLN A 321 16.86 2.14 -15.58
C GLN A 321 16.90 1.89 -14.07
N LEU A 322 16.10 0.93 -13.59
CA LEU A 322 15.83 0.70 -12.15
C LEU A 322 17.10 0.60 -11.29
N GLU A 323 18.20 0.11 -11.86
CA GLU A 323 19.52 0.08 -11.20
C GLU A 323 20.05 1.44 -10.76
N ARG A 324 19.66 2.49 -11.49
CA ARG A 324 20.11 3.87 -11.29
C ARG A 324 19.03 4.73 -10.65
N SER A 325 17.76 4.47 -10.95
CA SER A 325 16.64 5.29 -10.48
C SER A 325 16.08 4.86 -9.13
N LEU A 326 16.21 3.57 -8.75
CA LEU A 326 15.86 3.13 -7.40
C LEU A 326 16.92 3.60 -6.42
N VAL A 327 16.48 4.39 -5.44
CA VAL A 327 17.30 4.95 -4.38
C VAL A 327 16.89 4.33 -3.05
N THR A 328 17.87 3.80 -2.32
CA THR A 328 17.70 3.34 -0.95
C THR A 328 17.46 4.53 -0.02
N ILE A 329 16.40 4.48 0.78
CA ILE A 329 16.11 5.54 1.76
C ILE A 329 17.22 5.62 2.82
N PRO A 330 17.42 6.80 3.44
CA PRO A 330 18.28 6.90 4.62
C PRO A 330 17.88 5.91 5.73
N ARG A 331 18.86 5.43 6.51
CA ARG A 331 18.65 4.60 7.70
C ARG A 331 17.54 5.18 8.59
N LEU A 332 16.65 4.33 9.08
CA LEU A 332 15.61 4.70 10.04
C LEU A 332 15.99 4.24 11.44
N GLU A 333 15.69 5.07 12.44
CA GLU A 333 15.78 4.75 13.86
C GLU A 333 14.38 4.49 14.43
N PRO A 334 14.24 3.75 15.55
CA PRO A 334 12.94 3.54 16.18
C PRO A 334 12.25 4.87 16.46
N GLY A 335 11.00 4.99 16.04
CA GLY A 335 10.19 6.20 16.15
C GLY A 335 10.21 7.12 14.91
N ASP A 336 11.06 6.84 13.93
CA ASP A 336 11.02 7.50 12.62
C ASP A 336 9.85 6.99 11.77
N TYR A 337 9.24 7.88 11.01
CA TYR A 337 8.12 7.60 10.12
C TYR A 337 8.48 7.94 8.68
N VAL A 338 8.47 6.93 7.80
CA VAL A 338 8.66 7.13 6.35
C VAL A 338 7.31 7.05 5.65
N LEU A 339 7.11 7.92 4.66
CA LEU A 339 5.90 7.98 3.85
C LEU A 339 6.24 8.17 2.38
N TRP A 340 5.45 7.58 1.49
CA TRP A 340 5.61 7.70 0.05
C TRP A 340 4.28 7.75 -0.69
N HIS A 341 4.29 8.47 -1.81
CA HIS A 341 3.15 8.74 -2.66
C HIS A 341 2.55 7.43 -3.22
N PRO A 342 1.21 7.32 -3.38
CA PRO A 342 0.53 6.09 -3.80
C PRO A 342 0.98 5.56 -5.17
N ASP A 343 1.43 6.44 -6.06
CA ASP A 343 1.92 6.07 -7.39
C ASP A 343 3.45 5.88 -7.46
N LEU A 344 4.17 5.95 -6.33
CA LEU A 344 5.62 5.83 -6.33
C LEU A 344 6.05 4.37 -6.51
N ILE A 345 6.93 4.13 -7.48
CA ILE A 345 7.59 2.82 -7.65
C ILE A 345 8.49 2.57 -6.46
N HIS A 346 8.34 1.41 -5.83
CA HIS A 346 9.11 1.06 -4.65
C HIS A 346 9.39 -0.44 -4.56
N VAL A 347 10.36 -0.77 -3.70
CA VAL A 347 10.81 -2.12 -3.38
C VAL A 347 10.98 -2.21 -1.88
N VAL A 348 10.26 -3.13 -1.25
CA VAL A 348 10.45 -3.48 0.16
C VAL A 348 11.47 -4.61 0.25
N ASP A 349 12.30 -4.61 1.30
CA ASP A 349 13.39 -5.57 1.52
C ASP A 349 14.42 -5.63 0.37
N GLY A 350 14.79 -4.46 -0.14
CA GLY A 350 15.87 -4.31 -1.12
C GLY A 350 17.24 -4.74 -0.56
N PRO A 351 18.30 -4.82 -1.39
CA PRO A 351 18.38 -4.19 -2.71
C PRO A 351 17.75 -5.04 -3.82
N TRP A 352 17.00 -4.37 -4.70
CA TRP A 352 16.41 -4.94 -5.93
C TRP A 352 17.45 -5.67 -6.80
N GLN A 353 18.71 -5.21 -6.79
CA GLN A 353 19.84 -5.80 -7.51
C GLN A 353 20.10 -7.29 -7.18
N ARG A 354 19.51 -7.84 -6.11
CA ARG A 354 19.59 -9.27 -5.75
C ARG A 354 19.08 -10.21 -6.86
N GLN A 355 18.17 -9.76 -7.71
CA GLN A 355 17.62 -10.58 -8.81
C GLN A 355 18.70 -11.14 -9.76
N LYS A 356 19.83 -10.42 -9.97
CA LYS A 356 20.88 -10.82 -10.92
C LYS A 356 21.87 -11.87 -10.38
N ARG A 357 22.05 -12.00 -9.06
CA ARG A 357 23.01 -12.96 -8.48
C ARG A 357 22.53 -14.41 -8.63
N HIS A 358 21.23 -14.66 -8.53
CA HIS A 358 20.65 -16.01 -8.68
C HIS A 358 20.77 -16.57 -10.11
N HIS A 359 20.72 -15.73 -11.14
CA HIS A 359 20.87 -16.19 -12.53
C HIS A 359 22.30 -16.63 -12.86
N LYS A 360 23.33 -16.00 -12.28
CA LYS A 360 24.73 -16.43 -12.47
C LYS A 360 25.07 -17.71 -11.70
N GLN A 361 24.44 -17.96 -10.56
CA GLN A 361 24.73 -19.14 -9.74
C GLN A 361 24.13 -20.44 -10.30
N LYS A 362 22.99 -20.38 -11.02
CA LYS A 362 22.42 -21.55 -11.70
C LYS A 362 23.30 -22.14 -12.82
N HIS A 363 24.31 -21.40 -13.30
CA HIS A 363 25.25 -21.87 -14.32
C HIS A 363 26.58 -22.40 -13.75
N SER A 364 26.78 -22.42 -12.42
CA SER A 364 28.01 -22.87 -11.79
C SER A 364 27.77 -24.07 -10.86
N MET A 365 28.24 -25.24 -11.31
CA MET A 365 28.49 -26.49 -10.58
C MET A 365 27.28 -27.37 -10.17
N ILE A 366 26.92 -28.28 -11.07
CA ILE A 366 26.62 -29.66 -10.68
C ILE A 366 27.97 -30.36 -10.47
N THR A 367 28.48 -30.36 -9.23
CA THR A 367 29.46 -31.37 -8.78
C THR A 367 28.97 -31.95 -7.46
N ARG A 368 28.53 -33.20 -7.53
CA ARG A 368 27.92 -33.95 -6.43
C ARG A 368 29.01 -34.41 -5.46
N SER A 369 29.37 -33.59 -4.48
CA SER A 369 30.24 -34.00 -3.37
C SER A 369 29.45 -34.80 -2.33
N LYS A 370 29.88 -36.05 -2.09
CA LYS A 370 29.35 -36.94 -1.06
C LYS A 370 30.13 -36.70 0.23
N ASN A 371 29.62 -35.87 1.14
CA ASN A 371 30.06 -35.87 2.55
C ASN A 371 28.82 -35.90 3.47
N PRO A 372 28.85 -36.65 4.57
CA PRO A 372 27.71 -36.81 5.47
C PRO A 372 27.42 -35.50 6.25
N PRO A 373 26.18 -35.29 6.69
CA PRO A 373 25.82 -34.09 7.44
C PRO A 373 26.46 -34.11 8.84
N TYR A 374 27.08 -32.99 9.20
CA TYR A 374 27.61 -32.69 10.53
C TYR A 374 26.51 -32.77 11.61
N PRO A 375 26.87 -33.06 12.87
CA PRO A 375 25.90 -33.22 13.95
C PRO A 375 25.18 -31.90 14.26
N ILE A 376 23.87 -32.02 14.49
CA ILE A 376 22.95 -30.94 14.90
C ILE A 376 23.44 -30.36 16.25
N PRO A 377 23.71 -29.05 16.35
CA PRO A 377 24.03 -28.43 17.63
C PRO A 377 22.82 -28.45 18.56
N ASN A 378 23.09 -28.77 19.82
CA ASN A 378 22.13 -28.87 20.91
C ASN A 378 21.32 -27.55 21.08
N THR A 379 20.01 -27.61 20.87
CA THR A 379 19.06 -26.49 20.95
C THR A 379 18.76 -26.14 22.40
N ASN A 380 19.70 -25.50 23.10
CA ASN A 380 19.46 -24.95 24.45
C ASN A 380 20.13 -23.59 24.67
N SER A 381 20.43 -22.86 23.60
CA SER A 381 20.71 -21.43 23.67
C SER A 381 19.50 -20.69 23.12
N ASN A 382 18.90 -19.81 23.93
CA ASN A 382 17.90 -18.85 23.45
C ASN A 382 18.47 -18.17 22.21
N PRO A 383 17.88 -18.33 21.01
CA PRO A 383 18.38 -17.62 19.84
C PRO A 383 18.29 -16.13 20.15
N LYS A 384 19.41 -15.40 20.04
CA LYS A 384 19.39 -13.94 20.10
C LYS A 384 18.55 -13.45 18.92
N ILE A 385 17.29 -13.13 19.20
CA ILE A 385 16.33 -12.62 18.25
C ILE A 385 16.77 -11.20 17.85
N SER A 386 17.52 -11.06 16.75
CA SER A 386 17.62 -9.78 16.04
C SER A 386 16.37 -9.61 15.20
N GLN A 387 15.26 -9.18 15.82
CA GLN A 387 14.01 -8.88 15.12
C GLN A 387 13.99 -7.42 14.66
N THR A 388 13.97 -7.20 13.34
CA THR A 388 13.53 -5.91 12.81
C THR A 388 12.01 -5.93 12.72
N LEU A 389 11.38 -4.91 13.30
CA LEU A 389 9.93 -4.78 13.38
C LEU A 389 9.54 -3.40 12.85
N SER A 390 8.54 -3.39 11.98
CA SER A 390 8.01 -2.17 11.37
C SER A 390 6.50 -2.26 11.24
N LEU A 391 5.80 -1.14 11.50
CA LEU A 391 4.35 -1.07 11.40
C LEU A 391 3.95 -0.33 10.13
N TYR A 392 3.09 -0.94 9.31
CA TYR A 392 2.47 -0.25 8.18
C TYR A 392 1.36 0.69 8.69
N LEU A 393 1.53 1.98 8.43
CA LEU A 393 0.64 3.06 8.87
C LEU A 393 0.49 4.05 7.71
N PRO A 394 -0.42 3.84 6.75
CA PRO A 394 -0.65 4.78 5.66
C PRO A 394 -1.37 6.06 6.14
N CYS A 395 -1.24 7.15 5.39
CA CYS A 395 -2.01 8.37 5.58
C CYS A 395 -3.28 8.31 4.74
N CYS A 396 -4.45 8.22 5.38
CA CYS A 396 -5.73 8.04 4.70
C CYS A 396 -6.64 9.23 5.00
N PRO A 397 -7.03 10.06 4.01
CA PRO A 397 -7.96 11.16 4.23
C PRO A 397 -9.36 10.68 4.59
N LEU A 398 -10.12 11.50 5.30
CA LEU A 398 -11.55 11.28 5.44
C LEU A 398 -12.24 11.60 4.12
N THR A 399 -12.91 10.59 3.56
CA THR A 399 -13.76 10.65 2.36
C THR A 399 -14.97 9.75 2.58
N GLN A 400 -15.94 9.77 1.69
CA GLN A 400 -17.10 8.88 1.77
C GLN A 400 -16.70 7.39 1.73
N THR A 401 -15.87 7.01 0.76
CA THR A 401 -15.36 5.63 0.61
C THR A 401 -14.58 5.21 1.84
N ASN A 402 -13.71 6.08 2.34
CA ASN A 402 -12.87 5.81 3.49
C ASN A 402 -13.71 5.69 4.78
N ALA A 403 -14.77 6.50 4.95
CA ALA A 403 -15.69 6.38 6.08
C ALA A 403 -16.51 5.08 6.05
N LEU A 404 -16.96 4.63 4.86
CA LEU A 404 -17.63 3.34 4.69
C LEU A 404 -16.73 2.17 5.08
N TYR A 405 -15.46 2.23 4.66
CA TYR A 405 -14.45 1.25 5.07
C TYR A 405 -14.23 1.27 6.59
N LEU A 406 -14.06 2.46 7.16
CA LEU A 406 -13.81 2.63 8.59
C LEU A 406 -14.95 2.05 9.44
N SER A 407 -16.22 2.19 9.02
CA SER A 407 -17.36 1.58 9.70
C SER A 407 -17.24 0.05 9.78
N ARG A 408 -16.79 -0.60 8.70
CA ARG A 408 -16.56 -2.05 8.66
C ARG A 408 -15.32 -2.44 9.47
N GLN A 409 -14.24 -1.67 9.35
CA GLN A 409 -13.02 -1.88 10.14
C GLN A 409 -13.28 -1.78 11.63
N ARG A 410 -14.08 -0.80 12.08
CA ARG A 410 -14.49 -0.66 13.49
C ARG A 410 -15.15 -1.92 14.01
N LYS A 411 -16.07 -2.50 13.23
CA LYS A 411 -16.71 -3.77 13.59
C LYS A 411 -15.69 -4.91 13.67
N ALA A 412 -14.76 -4.98 12.72
CA ALA A 412 -13.68 -5.96 12.74
C ALA A 412 -12.80 -5.81 13.98
N PHE A 413 -12.40 -4.58 14.33
CA PHE A 413 -11.65 -4.26 15.54
C PHE A 413 -12.39 -4.69 16.80
N LEU A 414 -13.68 -4.35 16.96
CA LEU A 414 -14.45 -4.75 18.15
C LEU A 414 -14.51 -6.28 18.30
N LEU A 415 -14.65 -6.99 17.19
CA LEU A 415 -14.72 -8.46 17.15
C LEU A 415 -13.35 -9.15 17.15
N GLY A 416 -12.24 -8.42 17.01
CA GLY A 416 -10.90 -8.99 16.87
C GLY A 416 -10.62 -9.67 15.52
N ARG A 417 -11.44 -9.44 14.50
CA ARG A 417 -11.29 -10.04 13.17
C ARG A 417 -10.37 -9.19 12.27
N PRO A 418 -9.74 -9.75 11.23
CA PRO A 418 -9.00 -8.97 10.25
C PRO A 418 -9.84 -7.84 9.64
N GLY A 419 -9.17 -6.76 9.21
CA GLY A 419 -9.82 -5.67 8.48
C GLY A 419 -10.48 -6.14 7.18
N PRO A 420 -11.40 -5.34 6.59
CA PRO A 420 -12.19 -5.72 5.43
C PRO A 420 -11.38 -6.21 4.21
N ASP A 421 -10.17 -5.70 4.02
CA ASP A 421 -9.29 -6.02 2.89
C ASP A 421 -8.50 -7.33 3.08
N PHE A 422 -8.48 -7.87 4.31
CA PHE A 422 -7.64 -9.01 4.67
C PHE A 422 -8.45 -10.24 5.13
N GLY A 423 -9.59 -10.04 5.80
CA GLY A 423 -10.46 -11.15 6.14
C GLY A 423 -11.14 -11.63 4.86
N GLY A 424 -11.02 -12.91 4.49
CA GLY A 424 -11.58 -13.53 3.27
C GLY A 424 -13.10 -13.39 3.03
N GLY A 425 -13.77 -12.49 3.73
CA GLY A 425 -15.15 -12.07 3.57
C GLY A 425 -15.48 -11.35 2.26
N GLY A 426 -14.50 -11.06 1.39
CA GLY A 426 -14.78 -10.70 -0.01
C GLY A 426 -15.57 -11.80 -0.75
N GLN A 427 -15.41 -13.08 -0.35
CA GLN A 427 -16.15 -14.20 -0.96
C GLN A 427 -17.44 -14.58 -0.21
N ALA A 428 -17.62 -14.15 1.04
CA ALA A 428 -18.67 -14.68 1.91
C ALA A 428 -20.06 -14.05 1.73
N LEU A 429 -20.20 -12.98 0.93
CA LEU A 429 -21.50 -12.35 0.67
C LEU A 429 -22.21 -12.85 -0.60
N PHE A 430 -21.57 -13.65 -1.45
CA PHE A 430 -22.16 -14.17 -2.69
C PHE A 430 -22.37 -15.69 -2.74
N HIS A 431 -21.96 -16.44 -1.72
CA HIS A 431 -22.09 -17.92 -1.70
C HIS A 431 -23.18 -18.47 -0.78
N GLN A 432 -24.06 -17.62 -0.22
CA GLN A 432 -25.33 -18.05 0.37
C GLN A 432 -26.49 -17.34 -0.31
N GLY A 433 -26.89 -17.88 -1.46
CA GLY A 433 -28.03 -17.32 -2.22
C GLY A 433 -28.16 -17.79 -3.66
N HIS A 434 -27.62 -18.97 -4.02
CA HIS A 434 -28.00 -19.65 -5.26
C HIS A 434 -29.13 -20.62 -4.96
N GLU A 435 -30.30 -20.09 -4.64
CA GLU A 435 -31.60 -20.74 -4.86
C GLU A 435 -32.70 -19.67 -4.72
N ASN A 436 -33.46 -19.48 -5.80
CA ASN A 436 -34.56 -18.53 -6.01
C ASN A 436 -34.18 -17.08 -6.40
N TYR A 437 -33.95 -16.91 -7.70
CA TYR A 437 -34.09 -15.62 -8.39
C TYR A 437 -35.54 -15.12 -8.29
N GLY A 438 -35.74 -14.01 -7.59
CA GLY A 438 -36.96 -13.22 -7.57
C GLY A 438 -36.60 -11.74 -7.55
N THR A 439 -36.81 -11.08 -8.69
CA THR A 439 -36.60 -9.67 -9.02
C THR A 439 -37.18 -8.68 -8.00
N TYR A 440 -36.34 -7.96 -7.23
CA TYR A 440 -36.61 -6.61 -6.67
C TYR A 440 -35.24 -5.99 -6.34
N GLY A 441 -34.76 -4.91 -6.95
CA GLY A 441 -35.43 -3.62 -7.11
C GLY A 441 -35.10 -2.75 -5.89
N TYR A 442 -34.22 -1.75 -6.06
CA TYR A 442 -33.90 -0.74 -5.04
C TYR A 442 -35.19 -0.24 -4.37
N GLY A 443 -35.32 -0.44 -3.06
CA GLY A 443 -36.53 -0.08 -2.32
C GLY A 443 -36.25 0.18 -0.85
N TYR A 444 -36.16 1.47 -0.50
CA TYR A 444 -36.38 1.97 0.86
C TYR A 444 -37.80 1.60 1.31
N ARG A 445 -37.96 0.74 2.34
CA ARG A 445 -39.02 0.82 3.35
C ARG A 445 -38.94 -0.31 4.39
N GLY A 446 -38.91 0.08 5.66
CA GLY A 446 -39.75 -0.54 6.69
C GLY A 446 -39.09 -1.54 7.62
N VAL A 447 -38.50 -1.06 8.72
CA VAL A 447 -38.59 -1.77 10.00
C VAL A 447 -39.03 -0.77 11.07
N ARG A 448 -40.34 -0.76 11.31
CA ARG A 448 -40.98 -0.15 12.48
C ARG A 448 -41.34 -1.29 13.42
N SER A 449 -41.17 -1.03 14.72
CA SER A 449 -41.60 -1.85 15.87
C SER A 449 -40.60 -2.88 16.38
N MET A 450 -39.72 -2.46 17.30
CA MET A 450 -39.85 -2.78 18.73
C MET A 450 -39.28 -1.63 19.55
N VAL A 451 -40.16 -0.91 20.26
CA VAL A 451 -39.83 0.15 21.21
C VAL A 451 -40.33 -0.33 22.58
N ASN A 452 -39.45 -0.34 23.58
CA ASN A 452 -39.67 0.26 24.92
C ASN A 452 -38.59 -0.19 25.93
N GLY A 453 -37.87 0.79 26.52
CA GLY A 453 -37.23 0.67 27.85
C GLY A 453 -35.74 1.08 27.90
N PRO A 454 -35.29 1.85 28.92
CA PRO A 454 -34.18 2.82 28.81
C PRO A 454 -32.79 2.23 29.12
N GLY A 455 -31.72 2.94 28.69
CA GLY A 455 -30.31 2.62 29.00
C GLY A 455 -29.95 2.73 30.49
N PRO A 456 -28.66 2.63 30.90
CA PRO A 456 -27.42 2.56 30.13
C PRO A 456 -26.60 1.27 30.38
N TYR A 457 -25.53 1.08 29.59
CA TYR A 457 -24.52 0.01 29.67
C TYR A 457 -24.36 -0.68 31.04
N SER A 458 -25.01 -1.84 31.19
CA SER A 458 -24.56 -2.93 32.06
C SER A 458 -25.28 -4.22 31.67
N HIS A 459 -24.53 -5.32 31.69
CA HIS A 459 -24.96 -6.71 31.49
C HIS A 459 -25.23 -7.19 30.06
N LEU A 460 -24.21 -7.83 29.46
CA LEU A 460 -24.43 -9.05 28.68
C LEU A 460 -23.42 -10.10 29.17
N ARG A 461 -23.90 -10.97 30.07
CA ARG A 461 -23.27 -12.24 30.43
C ARG A 461 -24.20 -13.34 29.93
N ASP A 462 -23.57 -14.34 29.32
CA ASP A 462 -23.99 -15.73 29.12
C ASP A 462 -25.33 -15.97 28.42
N ASP A 463 -25.26 -16.22 27.11
CA ASP A 463 -26.17 -17.16 26.45
C ASP A 463 -25.35 -18.30 25.82
N SER A 464 -25.33 -19.43 26.52
CA SER A 464 -24.79 -20.70 26.08
C SER A 464 -25.71 -21.32 25.02
N GLY A 465 -25.47 -20.98 23.76
CA GLY A 465 -26.07 -21.62 22.59
C GLY A 465 -25.00 -22.39 21.81
N THR A 466 -24.87 -23.68 22.08
CA THR A 466 -24.00 -24.60 21.35
C THR A 466 -24.50 -24.78 19.92
N SER A 467 -23.82 -24.18 18.95
CA SER A 467 -24.06 -24.45 17.52
C SER A 467 -22.74 -24.52 16.74
N GLY A 468 -22.33 -25.75 16.47
CA GLY A 468 -21.63 -26.17 15.25
C GLY A 468 -20.27 -25.55 14.95
N CYS A 469 -19.21 -26.18 15.44
CA CYS A 469 -17.83 -25.97 15.01
C CYS A 469 -17.69 -26.23 13.50
N GLY A 470 -17.71 -25.17 12.70
CA GLY A 470 -17.18 -25.16 11.33
C GLY A 470 -15.72 -24.75 11.39
N SER A 471 -14.83 -25.69 11.15
CA SER A 471 -13.37 -25.50 11.11
C SER A 471 -12.97 -24.52 10.00
N GLY A 472 -12.97 -23.21 10.32
CA GLY A 472 -12.44 -22.17 9.46
C GLY A 472 -10.93 -22.14 9.51
N SER A 473 -10.28 -22.16 8.34
CA SER A 473 -8.83 -22.05 8.19
C SER A 473 -8.28 -20.80 8.89
N GLY A 474 -7.33 -20.99 9.82
CA GLY A 474 -6.75 -19.94 10.66
C GLY A 474 -6.07 -18.82 9.88
N THR A 475 -6.77 -17.67 9.79
CA THR A 475 -6.38 -16.44 9.08
C THR A 475 -6.56 -15.27 10.03
N GLY A 476 -5.48 -14.56 10.40
CA GLY A 476 -5.41 -13.30 11.16
C GLY A 476 -6.40 -12.95 12.29
N ASP A 477 -7.20 -13.87 12.81
CA ASP A 477 -8.26 -13.63 13.79
C ASP A 477 -7.68 -13.57 15.20
N GLU A 478 -7.83 -12.41 15.84
CA GLU A 478 -7.33 -12.11 17.18
C GLU A 478 -8.45 -12.14 18.23
N SER A 479 -9.67 -12.57 17.88
CA SER A 479 -10.82 -12.58 18.79
C SER A 479 -10.57 -13.33 20.11
N SER A 480 -9.72 -14.36 20.06
CA SER A 480 -9.32 -15.18 21.22
C SER A 480 -7.96 -14.78 21.83
N HIS A 481 -7.28 -13.77 21.29
CA HIS A 481 -5.97 -13.36 21.79
C HIS A 481 -6.06 -12.74 23.18
N MET A 482 -5.22 -13.24 24.09
CA MET A 482 -5.06 -12.64 25.40
C MET A 482 -4.30 -11.32 25.29
N GLY A 483 -4.79 -10.29 25.99
CA GLY A 483 -4.19 -8.96 25.99
C GLY A 483 -4.40 -8.17 24.70
N ARG A 484 -5.35 -8.58 23.84
CA ARG A 484 -5.74 -7.81 22.66
C ARG A 484 -6.23 -6.43 23.09
N ALA A 485 -5.77 -5.39 22.41
CA ALA A 485 -6.19 -4.02 22.71
C ALA A 485 -7.67 -3.80 22.36
N GLY A 486 -8.35 -3.07 23.25
CA GLY A 486 -9.75 -2.66 23.13
C GLY A 486 -9.91 -1.15 22.99
N VAL A 487 -11.16 -0.69 23.09
CA VAL A 487 -11.50 0.74 22.95
C VAL A 487 -10.81 1.61 24.01
N GLN A 488 -10.66 1.10 25.23
CA GLN A 488 -9.96 1.82 26.30
C GLN A 488 -8.49 2.06 25.95
N ASP A 489 -7.80 1.10 25.34
CA ASP A 489 -6.40 1.27 24.92
C ASP A 489 -6.25 2.33 23.82
N VAL A 490 -7.24 2.46 22.92
CA VAL A 490 -7.27 3.55 21.93
C VAL A 490 -7.40 4.90 22.63
N ASN A 491 -8.33 5.00 23.59
CA ASN A 491 -8.55 6.21 24.36
C ASN A 491 -7.31 6.60 25.19
N ASP A 492 -6.67 5.63 25.85
CA ASP A 492 -5.50 5.87 26.69
C ASP A 492 -4.28 6.29 25.86
N ALA A 493 -4.17 5.80 24.62
CA ALA A 493 -3.09 6.14 23.71
C ALA A 493 -3.26 7.50 23.02
N GLY A 494 -4.50 7.86 22.65
CA GLY A 494 -4.76 8.98 21.74
C GLY A 494 -5.90 9.92 22.10
N GLY A 495 -6.65 9.63 23.18
CA GLY A 495 -7.85 10.36 23.57
C GLY A 495 -8.91 10.40 22.46
N ASP A 496 -9.64 11.51 22.40
CA ASP A 496 -10.71 11.72 21.43
C ASP A 496 -10.22 11.65 19.98
N ASP A 497 -9.05 12.22 19.67
CA ASP A 497 -8.45 12.15 18.33
C ASP A 497 -8.14 10.70 17.93
N GLY A 498 -7.58 9.91 18.85
CA GLY A 498 -7.35 8.48 18.64
C GLY A 498 -8.66 7.71 18.39
N LEU A 499 -9.69 7.98 19.18
CA LEU A 499 -11.01 7.36 19.02
C LEU A 499 -11.68 7.74 17.70
N ARG A 500 -11.60 9.01 17.29
CA ARG A 500 -12.15 9.53 16.03
C ARG A 500 -11.49 8.90 14.81
N THR A 501 -10.16 8.83 14.77
CA THR A 501 -9.44 8.19 13.64
C THR A 501 -9.77 6.70 13.50
N MET A 502 -10.13 6.03 14.60
CA MET A 502 -10.58 4.63 14.64
C MET A 502 -12.10 4.46 14.40
N GLY A 503 -12.84 5.55 14.20
CA GLY A 503 -14.29 5.56 13.99
C GLY A 503 -15.12 5.24 15.24
N LEU A 504 -14.52 5.34 16.43
CA LEU A 504 -15.13 5.01 17.72
C LEU A 504 -15.83 6.21 18.38
N LEU A 505 -15.52 7.43 17.92
CA LEU A 505 -16.12 8.68 18.36
C LEU A 505 -16.49 9.55 17.13
N PRO A 506 -17.62 10.27 17.12
CA PRO A 506 -17.94 11.21 16.05
C PRO A 506 -16.93 12.35 15.98
N TRP A 507 -16.74 12.87 14.77
CA TRP A 507 -15.98 14.08 14.53
C TRP A 507 -16.75 15.30 15.01
N ASP A 508 -16.04 16.28 15.57
CA ASP A 508 -16.61 17.58 15.89
C ASP A 508 -16.63 18.45 14.62
N GLU A 509 -17.83 18.75 14.13
CA GLU A 509 -18.04 19.53 12.90
C GLU A 509 -17.53 20.98 13.00
N GLU A 510 -17.33 21.50 14.22
CA GLU A 510 -16.79 22.83 14.44
C GLU A 510 -15.25 22.88 14.33
N GLU A 511 -14.58 21.74 14.31
CA GLU A 511 -13.13 21.67 14.02
C GLU A 511 -12.81 21.84 12.53
N ALA A 512 -13.82 21.83 11.66
CA ALA A 512 -13.65 22.00 10.21
C ALA A 512 -13.10 23.39 9.86
N ARG A 513 -12.12 23.45 8.94
CA ARG A 513 -11.54 24.73 8.49
C ARG A 513 -12.31 25.36 7.33
N THR A 514 -13.11 24.55 6.63
CA THR A 514 -13.89 24.97 5.48
C THR A 514 -15.27 24.33 5.50
N GLU A 515 -16.22 24.91 4.76
CA GLU A 515 -17.57 24.36 4.63
C GLU A 515 -17.58 22.98 3.93
N THR A 516 -16.68 22.74 2.98
CA THR A 516 -16.51 21.42 2.36
C THR A 516 -16.04 20.39 3.38
N GLU A 517 -15.06 20.74 4.23
CA GLU A 517 -14.64 19.85 5.32
C GLU A 517 -15.77 19.57 6.31
N ARG A 518 -16.56 20.58 6.69
CA ARG A 518 -17.72 20.40 7.56
C ARG A 518 -18.70 19.39 6.96
N LYS A 519 -18.99 19.49 5.66
CA LYS A 519 -19.82 18.50 4.94
C LYS A 519 -19.22 17.11 4.94
N VAL A 520 -17.90 16.98 4.80
CA VAL A 520 -17.19 15.70 4.90
C VAL A 520 -17.32 15.09 6.30
N LEU A 521 -17.16 15.90 7.35
CA LEU A 521 -17.35 15.44 8.74
C LEU A 521 -18.79 15.00 8.99
N ALA A 522 -19.79 15.81 8.61
CA ALA A 522 -21.20 15.48 8.75
C ALA A 522 -21.57 14.18 8.00
N MET A 523 -21.07 14.02 6.77
CA MET A 523 -21.27 12.82 5.96
C MET A 523 -20.63 11.60 6.64
N ALA A 524 -19.40 11.71 7.15
CA ALA A 524 -18.73 10.63 7.85
C ALA A 524 -19.46 10.26 9.15
N ASN A 525 -19.90 11.25 9.92
CA ASN A 525 -20.69 11.05 11.14
C ASN A 525 -21.99 10.29 10.83
N GLY A 526 -22.69 10.64 9.75
CA GLY A 526 -23.88 9.92 9.33
C GLY A 526 -23.64 8.47 8.89
N ILE A 527 -22.46 8.17 8.35
CA ILE A 527 -22.06 6.79 7.99
C ILE A 527 -21.65 5.99 9.24
N LEU A 528 -20.88 6.60 10.14
CA LEU A 528 -20.30 5.92 11.29
C LEU A 528 -21.29 5.81 12.46
N PHE A 529 -22.19 6.77 12.61
CA PHE A 529 -23.12 6.89 13.73
C PHE A 529 -24.53 7.29 13.25
N PRO A 530 -25.17 6.48 12.38
CA PRO A 530 -26.49 6.80 11.83
C PRO A 530 -27.54 7.05 12.92
N ASP A 531 -27.46 6.30 14.04
CA ASP A 531 -28.40 6.42 15.15
C ASP A 531 -28.37 7.80 15.82
N LEU A 532 -27.25 8.50 15.81
CA LEU A 532 -27.14 9.85 16.41
C LEU A 532 -27.91 10.91 15.60
N LEU A 533 -28.09 10.69 14.30
CA LEU A 533 -28.82 11.61 13.42
C LEU A 533 -30.34 11.42 13.50
N ASP A 534 -30.81 10.23 13.85
CA ASP A 534 -32.24 9.93 13.97
C ASP A 534 -32.88 10.60 15.20
N TYR A 535 -32.14 10.83 16.28
CA TYR A 535 -32.65 11.54 17.47
C TYR A 535 -32.76 13.07 17.30
N GLY A 536 -32.13 13.66 16.27
CA GLY A 536 -32.20 15.10 16.01
C GLY A 536 -33.38 15.53 15.12
N ARG A 537 -34.20 14.59 14.62
CA ARG A 537 -35.29 14.85 13.66
C ARG A 537 -36.71 14.55 14.19
N THR A 538 -36.88 14.27 15.47
CA THR A 538 -38.21 14.02 16.09
C THR A 538 -38.79 15.25 16.77
#